data_AF-A0A1I4FZ04-F1
#
_entry.id   AF-A0A1I4FZ04-F1
#
_cell.length_a   1.000
_cell.length_b   1.000
_cell.length_c   1.000
_cell.angle_alpha   90.00
_cell.angle_beta   90.00
_cell.angle_gamma   90.00
#
_symmetry.space_group_name_H-M   'P 1'
#
loop_
_entity.id
_entity.type
_entity.pdbx_description
1 polymer ?
#
loop_
_entity_poly.entity_id
_entity_poly.type
_entity_poly.pdbx_seq_one_letter_code
_entity_poly.pdbx_strand_id
1 'polypeptide(L)'
;MSDGEQVSGTIRLKDLSFAVERAQIVGWLYDDASGEVCWSIDVHGSAQRFGEGEVQQDLRPHFYDEVMPARIDDWRRLEGFAYGVDLERDDAVGDSLPSLYLCSHLSLPRSELRLGARRGARFALQWRGLAEANWDEGYGEGMPFQIDLDIPFAHQEVRYWHRGDGQDYEGAAREVMARRGLSGEHLRYRDHRRFRDDPADEHYRLVRAFFAPVE
;
A
#
# COMPACT_ATOMS: atom_id res chain seq x y z
N MET A 1 -11.03 9.02 -12.50
CA MET A 1 -9.96 9.75 -11.81
C MET A 1 -10.52 10.03 -10.43
N SER A 2 -10.05 9.32 -9.40
CA SER A 2 -10.44 9.66 -8.03
C SER A 2 -9.68 10.93 -7.66
N ASP A 3 -10.40 11.99 -7.30
CA ASP A 3 -9.81 13.14 -6.63
C ASP A 3 -9.18 12.61 -5.34
N GLY A 4 -7.87 12.37 -5.41
CA GLY A 4 -7.08 11.97 -4.26
C GLY A 4 -7.11 13.13 -3.29
N GLU A 5 -7.87 12.98 -2.21
CA GLU A 5 -7.90 13.95 -1.13
C GLU A 5 -6.46 14.20 -0.67
N GLN A 6 -6.03 15.46 -0.74
CA GLN A 6 -4.62 15.82 -0.62
C GLN A 6 -4.13 15.52 0.79
N VAL A 7 -3.19 14.58 0.93
CA VAL A 7 -2.53 14.32 2.21
C VAL A 7 -1.46 15.38 2.41
N SER A 8 -1.65 16.26 3.38
CA SER A 8 -0.62 17.22 3.78
C SER A 8 0.31 16.60 4.83
N GLY A 9 1.60 16.58 4.55
CA GLY A 9 2.60 16.16 5.52
C GLY A 9 3.98 16.06 4.90
N THR A 10 4.91 15.45 5.63
CA THR A 10 6.31 15.45 5.26
C THR A 10 6.94 14.10 5.54
N ILE A 11 7.72 13.60 4.58
CA ILE A 11 8.66 12.50 4.77
C ILE A 11 9.99 13.12 5.20
N ARG A 12 10.49 12.73 6.37
CA ARG A 12 11.84 13.07 6.81
C ARG A 12 12.76 11.90 6.49
N LEU A 13 13.85 12.15 5.79
CA LEU A 13 14.87 11.17 5.44
C LEU A 13 16.24 11.79 5.69
N LYS A 14 16.90 11.39 6.77
CA LYS A 14 18.12 12.00 7.29
C LYS A 14 17.93 13.50 7.54
N ASP A 15 18.68 14.36 6.84
CA ASP A 15 18.59 15.82 6.87
C ASP A 15 17.65 16.40 5.79
N LEU A 16 16.96 15.54 5.03
CA LEU A 16 16.03 15.91 3.97
C LEU A 16 14.58 15.85 4.41
N SER A 17 13.75 16.67 3.74
CA SER A 17 12.35 16.88 4.08
C SER A 17 11.53 17.02 2.79
N PHE A 18 10.76 15.98 2.45
CA PHE A 18 9.96 15.91 1.22
C PHE A 18 8.48 16.14 1.53
N ALA A 19 7.82 17.03 0.79
CA ALA A 19 6.38 17.18 0.90
C ALA A 19 5.68 15.89 0.42
N VAL A 20 4.63 15.46 1.08
CA VAL A 20 3.87 14.28 0.64
C VAL A 20 2.94 14.67 -0.52
N GLU A 21 3.00 13.93 -1.61
CA GLU A 21 2.08 14.07 -2.75
C GLU A 21 0.90 13.11 -2.63
N ARG A 22 1.16 11.88 -2.15
CA ARG A 22 0.14 10.86 -1.95
C ARG A 22 0.51 9.98 -0.77
N ALA A 23 -0.47 9.62 0.05
CA ALA A 23 -0.32 8.55 1.02
C ALA A 23 -1.65 7.83 1.18
N GLN A 24 -1.65 6.50 1.27
CA GLN A 24 -2.89 5.72 1.36
C GLN A 24 -2.66 4.31 1.90
N ILE A 25 -3.73 3.73 2.43
CA ILE A 25 -3.87 2.30 2.71
C ILE A 25 -4.79 1.70 1.65
N VAL A 26 -4.45 0.54 1.11
CA VAL A 26 -5.29 -0.23 0.19
C VAL A 26 -5.39 -1.68 0.66
N GLY A 27 -6.58 -2.25 0.61
CA GLY A 27 -6.79 -3.67 0.84
C GLY A 27 -6.92 -4.42 -0.49
N TRP A 28 -6.41 -5.64 -0.56
CA TRP A 28 -6.52 -6.50 -1.74
C TRP A 28 -6.94 -7.90 -1.31
N LEU A 29 -7.84 -8.50 -2.07
CA LEU A 29 -8.27 -9.89 -1.87
C LEU A 29 -8.29 -10.58 -3.23
N TYR A 30 -7.60 -11.71 -3.33
CA TYR A 30 -7.56 -12.52 -4.55
C TYR A 30 -8.37 -13.79 -4.36
N ASP A 31 -9.15 -14.16 -5.37
CA ASP A 31 -9.89 -15.42 -5.39
C ASP A 31 -9.05 -16.58 -5.96
N ASP A 32 -7.84 -16.77 -5.45
CA ASP A 32 -6.97 -17.89 -5.80
C ASP A 32 -6.63 -18.75 -4.58
N ALA A 33 -5.82 -19.79 -4.75
CA ALA A 33 -5.50 -20.74 -3.68
C ALA A 33 -4.83 -20.07 -2.46
N SER A 34 -4.21 -18.90 -2.64
CA SER A 34 -3.53 -18.14 -1.57
C SER A 34 -4.39 -17.07 -0.91
N GLY A 35 -5.62 -16.82 -1.43
CA GLY A 35 -6.52 -15.67 -1.23
C GLY A 35 -6.80 -15.17 0.19
N GLU A 36 -5.76 -14.83 0.94
CA GLU A 36 -5.82 -14.09 2.17
C GLU A 36 -6.09 -12.59 1.87
N VAL A 37 -6.67 -11.90 2.84
CA VAL A 37 -6.82 -10.44 2.77
C VAL A 37 -5.46 -9.82 3.03
N CYS A 38 -4.97 -9.05 2.07
CA CYS A 38 -3.70 -8.34 2.18
C CYS A 38 -3.96 -6.84 2.31
N TRP A 39 -3.07 -6.16 3.03
CA TRP A 39 -3.10 -4.71 3.20
C TRP A 39 -1.78 -4.13 2.73
N SER A 40 -1.83 -3.01 2.04
CA SER A 40 -0.65 -2.30 1.57
C SER A 40 -0.70 -0.84 1.99
N ILE A 41 0.47 -0.29 2.31
CA ILE A 41 0.66 1.13 2.57
C ILE A 41 1.59 1.70 1.50
N ASP A 42 1.24 2.88 1.00
CA ASP A 42 1.95 3.56 -0.07
C ASP A 42 2.07 5.05 0.27
N VAL A 43 3.29 5.59 0.30
CA VAL A 43 3.60 6.98 0.61
C VAL A 43 4.60 7.54 -0.42
N HIS A 44 4.18 8.57 -1.15
CA HIS A 44 4.93 9.25 -2.21
C HIS A 44 5.29 10.67 -1.78
N GLY A 45 6.57 10.98 -1.83
CA GLY A 45 7.09 12.34 -1.65
C GLY A 45 7.28 13.08 -2.97
N SER A 46 7.25 14.40 -2.88
CA SER A 46 7.50 15.32 -3.97
C SER A 46 8.93 15.21 -4.49
N ALA A 47 9.10 15.44 -5.78
CA ALA A 47 10.42 15.53 -6.38
C ALA A 47 11.26 16.65 -5.74
N GLN A 48 12.50 16.34 -5.41
CA GLN A 48 13.51 17.33 -5.07
C GLN A 48 14.73 17.17 -5.96
N ARG A 49 15.27 18.32 -6.37
CA ARG A 49 16.44 18.42 -7.23
C ARG A 49 17.68 18.22 -6.39
N PHE A 50 18.54 17.30 -6.80
CA PHE A 50 19.81 17.03 -6.15
C PHE A 50 20.96 17.05 -7.13
N GLY A 51 22.18 17.31 -6.62
CA GLY A 51 23.39 17.47 -7.42
C GLY A 51 23.48 18.81 -8.15
N GLU A 52 24.62 19.04 -8.81
CA GLU A 52 24.90 20.22 -9.62
C GLU A 52 25.42 19.82 -11.02
N GLY A 53 25.20 20.67 -12.02
CA GLY A 53 25.71 20.46 -13.38
C GLY A 53 25.19 19.18 -14.03
N GLU A 54 26.09 18.38 -14.60
CA GLU A 54 25.75 17.15 -15.34
C GLU A 54 25.28 15.99 -14.44
N VAL A 55 25.43 16.11 -13.11
CA VAL A 55 25.06 15.07 -12.13
C VAL A 55 23.70 15.37 -11.47
N GLN A 56 22.96 16.33 -12.01
CA GLN A 56 21.69 16.77 -11.46
C GLN A 56 20.57 15.75 -11.71
N GLN A 57 19.85 15.36 -10.65
CA GLN A 57 18.74 14.40 -10.71
C GLN A 57 17.57 14.86 -9.84
N ASP A 58 16.34 14.62 -10.30
CA ASP A 58 15.13 14.77 -9.47
C ASP A 58 14.86 13.44 -8.74
N LEU A 59 14.98 13.45 -7.41
CA LEU A 59 14.72 12.28 -6.57
C LEU A 59 13.34 12.38 -5.92
N ARG A 60 12.60 11.27 -5.95
CA ARG A 60 11.23 11.16 -5.43
C ARG A 60 11.14 9.96 -4.51
N PRO A 61 11.10 10.14 -3.17
CA PRO A 61 11.01 9.01 -2.27
C PRO A 61 9.62 8.37 -2.37
N HIS A 62 9.59 7.07 -2.55
CA HIS A 62 8.39 6.26 -2.51
C HIS A 62 8.61 5.13 -1.49
N PHE A 63 7.95 5.27 -0.34
CA PHE A 63 7.91 4.25 0.70
C PHE A 63 6.68 3.38 0.49
N TYR A 64 6.85 2.06 0.53
CA TYR A 64 5.72 1.15 0.43
C TYR A 64 5.94 -0.18 1.16
N ASP A 65 4.82 -0.77 1.56
CA ASP A 65 4.73 -2.12 2.07
C ASP A 65 3.55 -2.79 1.35
N GLU A 66 3.84 -3.77 0.51
CA GLU A 66 2.83 -4.38 -0.37
C GLU A 66 1.96 -5.41 0.34
N VAL A 67 2.49 -6.07 1.38
CA VAL A 67 1.84 -7.18 2.07
C VAL A 67 2.12 -7.08 3.57
N MET A 68 1.39 -6.18 4.23
CA MET A 68 1.43 -6.06 5.68
C MET A 68 1.09 -7.42 6.32
N PRO A 69 1.82 -7.89 7.34
CA PRO A 69 1.63 -9.19 7.96
C PRO A 69 0.41 -9.19 8.91
N ALA A 70 -0.78 -8.99 8.36
CA ALA A 70 -1.99 -8.74 9.12
C ALA A 70 -3.18 -9.57 8.61
N ARG A 71 -3.65 -10.51 9.43
CA ARG A 71 -4.94 -11.20 9.21
C ARG A 71 -6.06 -10.36 9.78
N ILE A 72 -6.42 -9.32 9.03
CA ILE A 72 -7.46 -8.36 9.36
C ILE A 72 -8.61 -8.56 8.37
N ASP A 73 -9.80 -8.82 8.90
CA ASP A 73 -11.03 -9.12 8.16
C ASP A 73 -11.93 -7.89 7.98
N ASP A 74 -11.59 -6.77 8.58
CA ASP A 74 -12.33 -5.50 8.48
C ASP A 74 -11.32 -4.36 8.53
N TRP A 75 -11.34 -3.48 7.54
CA TRP A 75 -10.40 -2.37 7.41
C TRP A 75 -10.38 -1.48 8.67
N ARG A 76 -11.48 -1.39 9.43
CA ARG A 76 -11.53 -0.59 10.67
C ARG A 76 -10.63 -1.16 11.76
N ARG A 77 -10.39 -2.48 11.75
CA ARG A 77 -9.50 -3.17 12.70
C ARG A 77 -8.01 -2.94 12.41
N LEU A 78 -7.67 -2.19 11.36
CA LEU A 78 -6.34 -1.62 11.20
C LEU A 78 -6.01 -0.59 12.30
N GLU A 79 -7.01 -0.05 13.00
CA GLU A 79 -6.79 0.84 14.13
C GLU A 79 -5.98 0.13 15.23
N GLY A 80 -4.86 0.73 15.61
CA GLY A 80 -3.93 0.18 16.60
C GLY A 80 -2.97 -0.88 16.05
N PHE A 81 -3.05 -1.25 14.76
CA PHE A 81 -2.13 -2.22 14.16
C PHE A 81 -0.69 -1.70 14.20
N ALA A 82 0.25 -2.57 14.56
CA ALA A 82 1.67 -2.24 14.57
C ALA A 82 2.52 -3.48 14.34
N TYR A 83 3.62 -3.33 13.61
CA TYR A 83 4.66 -4.34 13.48
C TYR A 83 6.01 -3.67 13.23
N GLY A 84 7.08 -4.46 13.38
CA GLY A 84 8.42 -4.03 13.03
C GLY A 84 9.21 -5.16 12.37
N VAL A 85 10.22 -4.77 11.60
CA VAL A 85 11.16 -5.65 10.90
C VAL A 85 12.58 -5.13 11.15
N ASP A 86 13.50 -6.05 11.39
CA ASP A 86 14.94 -5.80 11.53
C ASP A 86 15.70 -6.86 10.73
N LEU A 87 16.14 -6.52 9.51
CA LEU A 87 16.74 -7.47 8.56
C LEU A 87 18.06 -8.07 9.04
N GLU A 88 18.76 -7.42 9.98
CA GLU A 88 19.99 -7.96 10.55
C GLU A 88 19.73 -9.06 11.58
N ARG A 89 18.53 -9.06 12.17
CA ARG A 89 18.15 -9.97 13.27
C ARG A 89 17.12 -11.01 12.86
N ASP A 90 16.23 -10.63 11.96
CA ASP A 90 15.17 -11.47 11.48
C ASP A 90 15.71 -12.28 10.29
N ASP A 91 15.43 -13.59 10.24
CA ASP A 91 15.64 -14.43 9.05
C ASP A 91 14.66 -14.05 7.91
N ALA A 92 14.30 -12.76 7.83
CA ALA A 92 13.31 -12.21 6.93
C ALA A 92 13.89 -12.13 5.53
N VAL A 93 13.61 -13.15 4.73
CA VAL A 93 13.93 -13.21 3.30
C VAL A 93 12.62 -13.29 2.52
N GLY A 94 12.35 -12.30 1.68
CA GLY A 94 11.17 -12.31 0.83
C GLY A 94 10.97 -11.01 0.05
N ASP A 95 10.23 -11.09 -1.05
CA ASP A 95 9.94 -9.99 -1.98
C ASP A 95 8.90 -8.99 -1.43
N SER A 96 8.39 -9.19 -0.23
CA SER A 96 7.29 -8.40 0.37
C SER A 96 7.72 -7.61 1.60
N LEU A 97 9.00 -7.22 1.67
CA LEU A 97 9.52 -6.40 2.76
C LEU A 97 9.17 -4.92 2.54
N PRO A 98 8.96 -4.15 3.62
CA PRO A 98 8.80 -2.71 3.53
C PRO A 98 10.00 -2.10 2.83
N SER A 99 9.76 -1.24 1.85
CA SER A 99 10.78 -0.79 0.89
C SER A 99 10.74 0.71 0.65
N LEU A 100 11.90 1.26 0.25
CA LEU A 100 12.06 2.59 -0.31
C LEU A 100 12.52 2.46 -1.77
N TYR A 101 11.80 3.14 -2.66
CA TYR A 101 12.32 3.50 -3.96
C TYR A 101 12.73 4.98 -3.96
N LEU A 102 14.02 5.26 -4.19
CA LEU A 102 14.55 6.62 -4.35
C LEU A 102 15.47 6.72 -5.57
N CYS A 103 16.60 6.02 -5.53
CA CYS A 103 17.48 5.81 -6.68
C CYS A 103 17.41 4.36 -7.17
N SER A 104 17.23 3.43 -6.23
CA SER A 104 17.04 2.00 -6.45
C SER A 104 15.89 1.51 -5.58
N HIS A 105 15.36 0.34 -5.91
CA HIS A 105 14.37 -0.34 -5.08
C HIS A 105 15.07 -1.14 -3.98
N LEU A 106 15.00 -0.67 -2.74
CA LEU A 106 15.72 -1.27 -1.60
C LEU A 106 14.77 -1.52 -0.43
N SER A 107 14.84 -2.72 0.14
CA SER A 107 14.17 -3.04 1.40
C SER A 107 14.71 -2.16 2.52
N LEU A 108 13.84 -1.77 3.45
CA LEU A 108 14.22 -1.01 4.64
C LEU A 108 14.93 -1.95 5.63
N PRO A 109 16.22 -1.73 5.97
CA PRO A 109 16.94 -2.59 6.91
C PRO A 109 16.27 -2.67 8.27
N ARG A 110 15.65 -1.55 8.68
CA ARG A 110 14.81 -1.50 9.87
C ARG A 110 13.57 -0.69 9.57
N SER A 111 12.41 -1.22 9.95
CA SER A 111 11.12 -0.58 9.73
C SER A 111 10.22 -0.82 10.93
N GLU A 112 9.65 0.24 11.48
CA GLU A 112 8.60 0.18 12.51
C GLU A 112 7.38 0.93 11.97
N LEU A 113 6.28 0.20 11.79
CA LEU A 113 5.05 0.74 11.25
C LEU A 113 3.93 0.63 12.28
N ARG A 114 3.19 1.71 12.47
CA ARG A 114 2.01 1.77 13.33
C ARG A 114 0.88 2.56 12.68
N LEU A 115 -0.32 2.00 12.72
CA LEU A 115 -1.58 2.68 12.46
C LEU A 115 -2.24 2.98 13.81
N GLY A 116 -2.32 4.25 14.14
CA GLY A 116 -2.89 4.76 15.38
C GLY A 116 -4.41 4.89 15.31
N ALA A 117 -4.93 5.87 16.06
CA ALA A 117 -6.36 6.14 16.16
C ALA A 117 -6.97 6.45 14.78
N ARG A 118 -8.21 6.01 14.60
CA ARG A 118 -8.98 6.25 13.38
C ARG A 118 -9.85 7.50 13.51
N ARG A 119 -10.01 8.25 12.41
CA ARG A 119 -11.01 9.32 12.24
C ARG A 119 -11.73 9.10 10.90
N GLY A 120 -12.94 8.55 10.96
CA GLY A 120 -13.67 8.15 9.75
C GLY A 120 -12.89 7.10 8.96
N ALA A 121 -12.67 7.32 7.68
CA ALA A 121 -11.86 6.41 6.85
C ALA A 121 -10.33 6.66 6.95
N ARG A 122 -9.85 7.48 7.89
CA ARG A 122 -8.44 7.87 7.98
C ARG A 122 -7.76 7.34 9.24
N PHE A 123 -6.46 7.10 9.15
CA PHE A 123 -5.62 6.52 10.19
C PHE A 123 -4.39 7.38 10.43
N ALA A 124 -4.04 7.57 11.70
CA ALA A 124 -2.75 8.15 12.07
C ALA A 124 -1.60 7.17 11.79
N LEU A 125 -0.92 7.31 10.65
CA LEU A 125 0.28 6.55 10.33
C LEU A 125 1.49 7.12 11.07
N GLN A 126 2.24 6.23 11.72
CA GLN A 126 3.61 6.47 12.16
C GLN A 126 4.50 5.40 11.55
N TRP A 127 5.47 5.81 10.75
CA TRP A 127 6.40 4.91 10.10
C TRP A 127 7.82 5.47 10.18
N ARG A 128 8.73 4.70 10.77
CA ARG A 128 10.10 5.12 11.02
C ARG A 128 11.07 3.96 10.90
N GLY A 129 12.34 4.27 10.75
CA GLY A 129 13.37 3.24 10.67
C GLY A 129 14.63 3.73 10.01
N LEU A 130 15.33 2.81 9.35
CA LEU A 130 16.52 3.07 8.56
C LEU A 130 16.23 2.75 7.09
N ALA A 131 16.83 3.52 6.20
CA ALA A 131 16.68 3.38 4.77
C ALA A 131 18.03 3.50 4.06
N GLU A 132 18.07 2.91 2.87
CA GLU A 132 19.21 2.89 1.98
C GLU A 132 18.83 3.69 0.73
N ALA A 133 19.71 4.54 0.22
CA ALA A 133 19.46 5.27 -1.04
C ALA A 133 20.49 4.98 -2.12
N ASN A 134 21.70 4.55 -1.74
CA ASN A 134 22.80 4.31 -2.68
C ASN A 134 23.00 5.45 -3.68
N TRP A 135 22.92 6.70 -3.20
CA TRP A 135 23.02 7.88 -4.06
C TRP A 135 24.44 8.45 -4.09
N ASP A 136 25.02 8.76 -2.92
CA ASP A 136 26.40 9.21 -2.77
C ASP A 136 26.97 8.80 -1.39
N GLU A 137 28.19 9.24 -1.06
CA GLU A 137 28.85 8.93 0.24
C GLU A 137 28.07 9.47 1.45
N GLY A 138 27.33 10.56 1.30
CA GLY A 138 26.48 11.15 2.34
C GLY A 138 25.09 10.50 2.43
N TYR A 139 24.62 9.89 1.35
CA TYR A 139 23.30 9.30 1.19
C TYR A 139 23.40 7.86 0.64
N GLY A 140 24.21 7.06 1.32
CA GLY A 140 24.42 5.64 1.02
C GLY A 140 23.54 4.76 1.91
N GLU A 141 23.97 4.61 3.16
CA GLU A 141 23.45 3.59 4.08
C GLU A 141 22.97 4.14 5.43
N GLY A 142 22.06 3.41 6.08
CA GLY A 142 21.63 3.64 7.45
C GLY A 142 20.93 4.98 7.68
N MET A 143 20.25 5.53 6.67
CA MET A 143 19.64 6.84 6.76
C MET A 143 18.36 6.78 7.60
N PRO A 144 18.27 7.53 8.72
CA PRO A 144 17.07 7.50 9.54
C PRO A 144 15.91 8.16 8.79
N PHE A 145 14.74 7.52 8.80
CA PHE A 145 13.53 8.12 8.22
C PHE A 145 12.39 8.17 9.23
N GLN A 146 11.49 9.14 9.02
CA GLN A 146 10.28 9.31 9.82
C GLN A 146 9.15 9.90 8.96
N ILE A 147 7.99 9.26 9.03
CA ILE A 147 6.76 9.61 8.34
C ILE A 147 5.65 9.60 9.38
N ASP A 148 5.08 10.77 9.66
CA ASP A 148 3.91 10.94 10.53
C ASP A 148 2.81 11.62 9.72
N LEU A 149 1.74 10.87 9.42
CA LEU A 149 0.68 11.32 8.51
C LEU A 149 -0.68 10.88 9.01
N ASP A 150 -1.72 11.62 8.62
CA ASP A 150 -3.10 11.13 8.64
C ASP A 150 -3.42 10.62 7.23
N ILE A 151 -3.59 9.32 7.03
CA ILE A 151 -3.73 8.72 5.70
C ILE A 151 -5.10 8.03 5.54
N PRO A 152 -5.74 8.14 4.36
CA PRO A 152 -6.99 7.46 4.10
C PRO A 152 -6.78 5.96 3.83
N PHE A 153 -7.72 5.15 4.29
CA PHE A 153 -8.01 3.88 3.63
C PHE A 153 -8.77 4.19 2.34
N ALA A 154 -8.12 3.97 1.20
CA ALA A 154 -8.61 4.43 -0.09
C ALA A 154 -9.68 3.49 -0.65
N HIS A 155 -9.43 2.18 -0.62
CA HIS A 155 -10.38 1.17 -1.10
C HIS A 155 -9.96 -0.25 -0.69
N GLN A 156 -10.93 -1.15 -0.74
CA GLN A 156 -10.72 -2.59 -0.85
C GLN A 156 -10.88 -3.00 -2.30
N GLU A 157 -9.89 -3.71 -2.84
CA GLU A 157 -9.97 -4.38 -4.13
C GLU A 157 -10.24 -5.87 -3.95
N VAL A 158 -11.19 -6.42 -4.72
CA VAL A 158 -11.44 -7.86 -4.82
C VAL A 158 -11.19 -8.29 -6.26
N ARG A 159 -10.23 -9.21 -6.43
CA ARG A 159 -9.88 -9.81 -7.71
C ARG A 159 -10.45 -11.21 -7.77
N TYR A 160 -11.27 -11.48 -8.77
CA TYR A 160 -11.89 -12.79 -8.93
C TYR A 160 -12.13 -13.09 -10.40
N TRP A 161 -12.24 -14.37 -10.69
CA TRP A 161 -12.58 -14.84 -12.02
C TRP A 161 -14.09 -14.92 -12.19
N HIS A 162 -14.60 -14.38 -13.30
CA HIS A 162 -16.03 -14.35 -13.58
C HIS A 162 -16.34 -15.07 -14.89
N ARG A 163 -17.26 -16.05 -14.85
CA ARG A 163 -17.78 -16.76 -16.02
C ARG A 163 -19.04 -16.06 -16.53
N GLY A 164 -18.91 -15.36 -17.66
CA GLY A 164 -20.05 -14.87 -18.45
C GLY A 164 -20.38 -13.38 -18.30
N ASP A 165 -21.34 -12.94 -19.11
CA ASP A 165 -21.77 -11.54 -19.25
C ASP A 165 -22.78 -11.09 -18.16
N GLY A 166 -22.85 -11.81 -17.04
CA GLY A 166 -23.75 -11.53 -15.93
C GLY A 166 -23.44 -10.18 -15.27
N GLN A 167 -24.50 -9.38 -15.04
CA GLN A 167 -24.43 -7.96 -14.64
C GLN A 167 -24.11 -7.73 -13.16
N ASP A 168 -24.12 -8.77 -12.31
CA ASP A 168 -23.94 -8.62 -10.86
C ASP A 168 -22.49 -8.81 -10.40
N TYR A 169 -21.63 -7.84 -10.73
CA TYR A 169 -20.24 -7.83 -10.28
C TYR A 169 -20.11 -7.58 -8.77
N GLU A 170 -21.03 -6.83 -8.19
CA GLU A 170 -21.02 -6.56 -6.76
C GLU A 170 -21.32 -7.84 -5.96
N GLY A 171 -22.39 -8.56 -6.31
CA GLY A 171 -22.76 -9.81 -5.66
C GLY A 171 -21.64 -10.85 -5.70
N ALA A 172 -21.06 -11.07 -6.89
CA ALA A 172 -19.94 -12.00 -7.06
C ALA A 172 -18.71 -11.61 -6.21
N ALA A 173 -18.36 -10.32 -6.18
CA ALA A 173 -17.27 -9.84 -5.33
C ALA A 173 -17.58 -10.02 -3.83
N ARG A 174 -18.83 -9.77 -3.40
CA ARG A 174 -19.25 -9.97 -2.00
C ARG A 174 -19.25 -11.44 -1.60
N GLU A 175 -19.58 -12.36 -2.51
CA GLU A 175 -19.45 -13.80 -2.27
C GLU A 175 -17.99 -14.21 -2.05
N VAL A 176 -17.07 -13.66 -2.84
CA VAL A 176 -15.62 -13.85 -2.65
C VAL A 176 -15.19 -13.33 -1.28
N MET A 177 -15.58 -12.10 -0.92
CA MET A 177 -15.30 -11.55 0.42
C MET A 177 -15.78 -12.48 1.53
N ALA A 178 -17.05 -12.91 1.48
CA ALA A 178 -17.64 -13.78 2.48
C ALA A 178 -16.92 -15.13 2.58
N ARG A 179 -16.59 -15.75 1.44
CA ARG A 179 -15.86 -17.02 1.40
C ARG A 179 -14.45 -16.92 1.98
N ARG A 180 -13.82 -15.75 1.87
CA ARG A 180 -12.46 -15.48 2.38
C ARG A 180 -12.45 -14.81 3.76
N GLY A 181 -13.63 -14.62 4.36
CA GLY A 181 -13.75 -14.05 5.69
C GLY A 181 -13.51 -12.54 5.76
N LEU A 182 -13.57 -11.81 4.63
CA LEU A 182 -13.52 -10.35 4.60
C LEU A 182 -14.93 -9.77 4.83
N SER A 183 -15.07 -8.87 5.79
CA SER A 183 -16.31 -8.16 6.06
C SER A 183 -16.61 -7.15 4.97
N GLY A 184 -17.75 -7.33 4.29
CA GLY A 184 -18.28 -6.39 3.31
C GLY A 184 -19.24 -5.34 3.89
N GLU A 185 -19.52 -5.35 5.19
CA GLU A 185 -20.52 -4.49 5.84
C GLU A 185 -20.15 -3.00 5.74
N HIS A 186 -18.87 -2.70 5.96
CA HIS A 186 -18.34 -1.32 5.97
C HIS A 186 -17.68 -0.95 4.64
N LEU A 187 -18.16 -1.57 3.56
CA LEU A 187 -17.65 -1.42 2.21
C LEU A 187 -18.80 -1.22 1.23
N ARG A 188 -18.77 -0.08 0.55
CA ARG A 188 -19.70 0.25 -0.54
C ARG A 188 -19.04 -0.02 -1.88
N TYR A 189 -19.70 -0.81 -2.72
CA TYR A 189 -19.27 -1.02 -4.09
C TYR A 189 -19.18 0.32 -4.84
N ARG A 190 -18.07 0.52 -5.55
CA ARG A 190 -17.82 1.75 -6.31
C ARG A 190 -17.87 1.49 -7.81
N ASP A 191 -16.97 0.63 -8.27
CA ASP A 191 -16.80 0.30 -9.67
C ASP A 191 -16.11 -1.06 -9.83
N HIS A 192 -16.03 -1.53 -11.07
CA HIS A 192 -15.20 -2.67 -11.44
C HIS A 192 -14.43 -2.36 -12.71
N ARG A 193 -13.38 -3.14 -12.94
CA ARG A 193 -12.60 -3.14 -14.17
C ARG A 193 -12.37 -4.57 -14.60
N ARG A 194 -12.38 -4.78 -15.91
CA ARG A 194 -12.10 -6.08 -16.53
C ARG A 194 -10.65 -6.11 -16.99
N PHE A 195 -9.96 -7.19 -16.69
CA PHE A 195 -8.58 -7.43 -17.07
C PHE A 195 -8.48 -8.81 -17.72
N ARG A 196 -7.54 -8.94 -18.66
CA ARG A 196 -7.07 -10.16 -19.32
C ARG A 196 -8.09 -11.33 -19.38
N ASP A 197 -8.54 -11.66 -20.58
CA ASP A 197 -9.25 -12.91 -20.82
C ASP A 197 -8.30 -14.09 -20.56
N ASP A 198 -8.82 -15.16 -19.94
CA ASP A 198 -8.08 -16.41 -19.89
C ASP A 198 -7.83 -16.87 -21.35
N PRO A 199 -6.56 -17.02 -21.79
CA PRO A 199 -6.29 -17.44 -23.16
C PRO A 199 -6.87 -18.83 -23.48
N ALA A 200 -7.25 -19.62 -22.47
CA ALA A 200 -7.88 -20.93 -22.64
C ALA A 200 -9.43 -20.90 -22.59
N ASP A 201 -10.06 -19.79 -22.16
CA ASP A 201 -11.52 -19.67 -22.03
C ASP A 201 -11.97 -18.21 -22.26
N GLU A 202 -12.47 -17.91 -23.46
CA GLU A 202 -12.90 -16.57 -23.90
C GLU A 202 -14.07 -15.97 -23.09
N HIS A 203 -14.74 -16.81 -22.30
CA HIS A 203 -15.82 -16.41 -21.40
C HIS A 203 -15.35 -16.20 -19.95
N TYR A 204 -14.06 -16.43 -19.67
CA TYR A 204 -13.43 -16.33 -18.35
C TYR A 204 -12.59 -15.05 -18.26
N ARG A 205 -13.01 -14.13 -17.39
CA ARG A 205 -12.37 -12.81 -17.29
C ARG A 205 -11.95 -12.51 -15.86
N LEU A 206 -10.75 -11.93 -15.70
CA LEU A 206 -10.34 -11.40 -14.40
C LEU A 206 -11.08 -10.08 -14.14
N VAL A 207 -11.89 -10.06 -13.09
CA VAL A 207 -12.58 -8.86 -12.63
C VAL A 207 -11.85 -8.31 -11.42
N ARG A 208 -11.64 -6.99 -11.41
CA ARG A 208 -11.21 -6.23 -10.24
C ARG A 208 -12.36 -5.34 -9.80
N ALA A 209 -13.02 -5.70 -8.70
CA ALA A 209 -14.07 -4.91 -8.08
C ALA A 209 -13.49 -4.03 -6.97
N PHE A 210 -13.91 -2.78 -6.90
CA PHE A 210 -13.40 -1.80 -5.95
C PHE A 210 -14.51 -1.34 -5.01
N PHE A 211 -14.21 -1.34 -3.73
CA PHE A 211 -15.12 -0.93 -2.67
C PHE A 211 -14.50 0.24 -1.90
N ALA A 212 -15.27 1.30 -1.70
CA ALA A 212 -14.90 2.42 -0.86
C ALA A 212 -15.35 2.15 0.59
N PRO A 213 -14.61 2.65 1.60
CA PRO A 213 -15.07 2.58 2.98
C PRO A 213 -16.39 3.33 3.17
N VAL A 214 -17.22 2.80 4.07
CA VAL A 214 -18.35 3.51 4.68
C VAL A 214 -18.25 3.39 6.20
N GLU A 215 -18.69 4.43 6.89
CA GLU A 215 -18.62 4.54 8.36
C GLU A 215 -19.66 3.68 9.07
#